data_AF-A7YXY8-F1
#
_entry.id   AF-A7YXY8-F1
#
_cell.length_a   1.000
_cell.length_b   1.000
_cell.length_c   1.000
_cell.angle_alpha   90.00
_cell.angle_beta   90.00
_cell.angle_gamma   90.00
#
_symmetry.space_group_name_H-M   'P 1'
#
loop_
_entity.id
_entity.type
_entity.pdbx_description
1 polymer ?
#
loop_
_entity_poly.entity_id
_entity_poly.type
_entity_poly.pdbx_seq_one_letter_code
_entity_poly.pdbx_strand_id
1 'polypeptide(L)'
;MACPNAVASLVSDMKMIVAYETAANWREATAMDSAFNALSWDDQCVQAALPEYLASAGAERAKVDDAFNAMIPKPAESIDPKQAMMQTWLKARLFSYNKAFPFD
;
A
#
# COMPACT_ATOMS: atom_id res chain seq x y z
N MET A 1 5.27 17.53 -3.80
CA MET A 1 5.30 17.38 -5.27
C MET A 1 4.19 16.40 -5.62
N ALA A 2 3.31 16.71 -6.57
CA ALA A 2 2.23 15.80 -6.93
C ALA A 2 2.79 14.62 -7.74
N CYS A 3 2.43 13.39 -7.36
CA CYS A 3 2.93 12.20 -8.02
C CYS A 3 2.17 11.97 -9.34
N PRO A 4 2.87 11.82 -10.48
CA PRO A 4 2.20 11.53 -11.73
C PRO A 4 1.43 10.20 -11.61
N ASN A 5 0.26 10.12 -12.23
CA ASN A 5 -0.59 8.92 -12.25
C ASN A 5 -1.13 8.44 -10.87
N ALA A 6 -1.28 9.33 -9.89
CA ALA A 6 -1.68 8.98 -8.52
C ALA A 6 -2.86 7.99 -8.42
N VAL A 7 -3.94 8.22 -9.17
CA VAL A 7 -5.12 7.33 -9.20
C VAL A 7 -4.81 5.99 -9.86
N ALA A 8 -4.12 6.00 -11.00
CA ALA A 8 -3.83 4.78 -11.75
C ALA A 8 -2.90 3.85 -10.94
N SER A 9 -1.85 4.39 -10.33
CA SER A 9 -0.92 3.63 -9.50
C SER A 9 -1.60 3.11 -8.23
N LEU A 10 -2.47 3.91 -7.58
CA LEU A 10 -3.25 3.46 -6.43
C LEU A 10 -4.12 2.26 -6.77
N VAL A 11 -4.92 2.37 -7.84
CA VAL A 11 -5.82 1.29 -8.27
C VAL A 11 -5.03 0.04 -8.70
N SER A 12 -3.88 0.23 -9.35
CA SER A 12 -3.00 -0.89 -9.74
C SER A 12 -2.50 -1.65 -8.52
N ASP A 13 -1.97 -0.93 -7.52
CA ASP A 13 -1.44 -1.56 -6.30
C ASP A 13 -2.54 -2.27 -5.49
N MET A 14 -3.72 -1.65 -5.38
CA MET A 14 -4.88 -2.27 -4.72
C MET A 14 -5.27 -3.59 -5.40
N LYS A 15 -5.28 -3.64 -6.73
CA LYS A 15 -5.56 -4.88 -7.48
C LYS A 15 -4.54 -5.96 -7.18
N MET A 16 -3.25 -5.61 -7.08
CA MET A 16 -2.21 -6.59 -6.79
C MET A 16 -2.27 -7.10 -5.35
N ILE A 17 -2.61 -6.26 -4.37
CA ILE A 17 -2.84 -6.72 -2.98
C ILE A 17 -4.00 -7.72 -2.94
N VAL A 18 -5.13 -7.40 -3.55
CA VAL A 18 -6.28 -8.31 -3.60
C VAL A 18 -5.96 -9.60 -4.36
N ALA A 19 -5.19 -9.50 -5.46
CA ALA A 19 -4.74 -10.68 -6.20
C ALA A 19 -3.83 -11.57 -5.37
N TYR A 20 -2.90 -10.99 -4.60
CA TYR A 20 -2.02 -11.71 -3.69
C TYR A 20 -2.82 -12.43 -2.60
N GLU A 21 -3.74 -11.73 -1.93
CA GLU A 21 -4.60 -12.30 -0.88
C GLU A 21 -5.51 -13.41 -1.42
N THR A 22 -6.06 -13.21 -2.61
CA THR A 22 -6.86 -14.23 -3.29
C THR A 22 -6.01 -15.45 -3.60
N ALA A 23 -4.82 -15.27 -4.19
CA ALA A 23 -3.90 -16.36 -4.49
C ALA A 23 -3.47 -17.12 -3.22
N ALA A 24 -3.25 -16.42 -2.10
CA ALA A 24 -2.96 -17.04 -0.82
C ALA A 24 -4.10 -17.94 -0.33
N ASN A 25 -5.35 -17.50 -0.43
CA ASN A 25 -6.52 -18.31 -0.08
C ASN A 25 -6.62 -19.60 -0.92
N TRP A 26 -6.24 -19.52 -2.20
CA TRP A 26 -6.21 -20.67 -3.11
C TRP A 26 -4.91 -21.48 -3.05
N ARG A 27 -3.92 -21.05 -2.24
CA ARG A 27 -2.58 -21.65 -2.13
C ARG A 27 -1.79 -21.66 -3.45
N GLU A 28 -2.01 -20.65 -4.28
CA GLU A 28 -1.38 -20.47 -5.60
C GLU A 28 -0.10 -19.64 -5.48
N ALA A 29 0.99 -20.27 -5.03
CA ALA A 29 2.27 -19.59 -4.75
C ALA A 29 2.81 -18.78 -5.95
N THR A 30 2.70 -19.31 -7.17
CA THR A 30 3.14 -18.60 -8.39
C THR A 30 2.33 -17.34 -8.65
N ALA A 31 1.02 -17.36 -8.37
CA ALA A 31 0.17 -16.18 -8.51
C ALA A 31 0.44 -15.15 -7.42
N MET A 32 0.74 -15.59 -6.19
CA MET A 32 1.21 -14.71 -5.12
C MET A 32 2.49 -13.97 -5.51
N ASP A 33 3.50 -14.70 -5.98
CA ASP A 33 4.78 -14.09 -6.39
C ASP A 33 4.60 -13.15 -7.59
N SER A 34 3.73 -13.51 -8.53
CA SER A 34 3.42 -12.65 -9.68
C SER A 34 2.77 -11.34 -9.25
N ALA A 35 1.79 -11.40 -8.33
CA ALA A 35 1.13 -10.22 -7.79
C ALA A 35 2.09 -9.35 -6.97
N PHE A 36 2.94 -9.97 -6.13
CA PHE A 36 3.96 -9.25 -5.37
C PHE A 36 4.93 -8.52 -6.31
N ASN A 37 5.48 -9.20 -7.31
CA ASN A 37 6.44 -8.61 -8.24
C ASN A 37 5.83 -7.54 -9.17
N ALA A 38 4.52 -7.59 -9.40
CA ALA A 38 3.80 -6.61 -10.21
C ALA A 38 3.35 -5.36 -9.43
N LEU A 39 3.54 -5.32 -8.11
CA LEU A 39 3.35 -4.09 -7.34
C LEU A 39 4.36 -3.03 -7.81
N SER A 40 3.97 -1.76 -7.77
CA SER A 40 4.79 -0.64 -8.26
C SER A 40 5.93 -0.24 -7.31
N TRP A 41 6.85 -1.17 -7.03
CA TRP A 41 7.98 -0.98 -6.10
C TRP A 41 8.97 0.10 -6.54
N ASP A 42 8.97 0.48 -7.81
CA ASP A 42 9.85 1.48 -8.42
C ASP A 42 9.27 2.90 -8.40
N ASP A 43 8.08 3.10 -7.82
CA ASP A 43 7.46 4.41 -7.69
C ASP A 43 8.27 5.32 -6.75
N GLN A 44 9.01 6.26 -7.35
CA GLN A 44 9.91 7.19 -6.64
C GLN A 44 9.20 8.03 -5.59
N CYS A 45 7.93 8.39 -5.81
CA CYS A 45 7.16 9.13 -4.83
C CYS A 45 6.92 8.32 -3.55
N VAL A 46 6.57 7.05 -3.72
CA VAL A 46 6.32 6.14 -2.59
C VAL A 46 7.63 5.82 -1.88
N GLN A 47 8.72 5.60 -2.63
CA GLN A 47 10.06 5.39 -2.06
C GLN A 47 10.51 6.56 -1.18
N ALA A 48 10.29 7.80 -1.62
CA ALA A 48 10.61 8.99 -0.84
C ALA A 48 9.72 9.14 0.41
N ALA A 49 8.43 8.80 0.29
CA ALA A 49 7.46 8.91 1.36
C ALA A 49 7.56 7.79 2.41
N LEU A 50 8.05 6.61 2.04
CA LEU A 50 8.13 5.42 2.90
C LEU A 50 8.88 5.66 4.23
N PRO A 51 10.13 6.17 4.25
CA PRO A 51 10.83 6.43 5.52
C PRO A 51 10.10 7.47 6.37
N GLU A 52 9.47 8.47 5.74
CA GLU A 52 8.69 9.48 6.43
C GLU A 52 7.42 8.89 7.07
N TYR A 53 6.68 8.04 6.34
CA TYR A 53 5.53 7.33 6.88
C TYR A 53 5.91 6.44 8.06
N LEU A 54 7.02 5.71 7.97
CA LEU A 54 7.50 4.84 9.06
C LEU A 54 7.87 5.64 10.31
N ALA A 55 8.43 6.83 10.15
CA ALA A 55 8.75 7.75 11.25
C ALA A 55 7.53 8.57 11.74
N SER A 56 6.45 8.62 10.95
CA SER A 56 5.25 9.40 11.28
C SER A 56 4.51 8.83 12.50
N ALA A 57 3.80 9.71 13.21
CA ALA A 57 3.01 9.38 14.39
C ALA A 57 1.83 10.37 14.56
N GLY A 58 0.93 10.07 15.49
CA GLY A 58 -0.17 10.97 15.84
C GLY A 58 -1.22 11.14 14.74
N ALA A 59 -1.77 12.35 14.62
CA ALA A 59 -2.95 12.63 13.79
C ALA A 59 -2.71 12.41 12.29
N GLU A 60 -1.52 12.74 11.77
CA GLU A 60 -1.20 12.56 10.35
C GLU A 60 -1.18 11.08 9.97
N ARG A 61 -0.54 10.25 10.81
CA ARG A 61 -0.53 8.80 10.62
C ARG A 61 -1.92 8.20 10.76
N ALA A 62 -2.70 8.66 11.74
CA ALA A 62 -4.05 8.18 11.97
C ALA A 62 -4.93 8.38 10.72
N LYS A 63 -4.89 9.55 10.08
CA LYS A 63 -5.64 9.80 8.83
C LYS A 63 -5.28 8.82 7.71
N VAL A 64 -4.00 8.52 7.56
CA VAL A 64 -3.52 7.59 6.53
C VAL A 64 -3.92 6.15 6.85
N ASP A 65 -3.79 5.74 8.11
CA ASP A 65 -4.21 4.42 8.57
C ASP A 65 -5.73 4.24 8.45
N ASP A 66 -6.52 5.28 8.74
CA ASP A 66 -7.98 5.30 8.56
C ASP A 66 -8.37 5.16 7.09
N ALA A 67 -7.74 5.95 6.20
CA ALA A 67 -7.95 5.84 4.76
C ALA A 67 -7.56 4.45 4.22
N PHE A 68 -6.46 3.88 4.73
CA PHE A 68 -6.04 2.52 4.39
C PHE A 68 -7.08 1.49 4.83
N ASN A 69 -7.55 1.55 6.09
CA ASN A 69 -8.52 0.60 6.65
C ASN A 69 -9.88 0.67 5.93
N ALA A 70 -10.26 1.84 5.42
CA ALA A 70 -11.46 2.00 4.61
C ALA A 70 -11.38 1.26 3.25
N MET A 71 -10.17 1.09 2.70
CA MET A 71 -9.94 0.41 1.43
C MET A 71 -9.61 -1.08 1.60
N ILE A 72 -8.85 -1.43 2.64
CA ILE A 72 -8.43 -2.80 2.96
C ILE A 72 -8.86 -3.11 4.39
N PRO A 73 -10.09 -3.61 4.59
CA PRO A 73 -10.66 -3.81 5.92
C PRO A 73 -10.10 -5.05 6.63
N LYS A 74 -9.48 -5.98 5.89
CA LYS A 74 -8.90 -7.19 6.48
C LYS A 74 -7.44 -6.89 6.88
N PRO A 75 -7.06 -7.03 8.17
CA PRO A 75 -5.66 -6.91 8.56
C PRO A 75 -4.83 -7.99 7.88
N ALA A 76 -3.54 -7.70 7.58
CA ALA A 76 -2.61 -8.73 7.14
C ALA A 76 -2.60 -9.88 8.15
N GLU A 77 -2.56 -11.12 7.65
CA GLU A 77 -2.36 -12.26 8.53
C GLU A 77 -0.94 -12.16 9.09
N SER A 78 -0.79 -12.28 10.41
CA SER A 78 0.41 -11.91 11.17
C SER A 78 1.69 -12.69 10.81
N ILE A 79 1.61 -13.62 9.85
CA ILE A 79 2.66 -14.56 9.47
C ILE A 79 3.25 -14.23 8.08
N ASP A 80 2.58 -13.43 7.23
CA ASP A 80 3.07 -13.17 5.87
C ASP A 80 3.84 -11.83 5.73
N PRO A 81 5.19 -11.86 5.66
CA PRO A 81 5.99 -10.66 5.52
C PRO A 81 5.76 -9.94 4.19
N LYS A 82 5.43 -10.65 3.10
CA LYS A 82 5.18 -10.02 1.80
C LYS A 82 3.88 -9.23 1.82
N GLN A 83 2.82 -9.79 2.41
CA GLN A 83 1.56 -9.06 2.60
C GLN A 83 1.78 -7.79 3.43
N ALA A 84 2.52 -7.89 4.55
CA ALA A 84 2.85 -6.74 5.37
C ALA A 84 3.65 -5.66 4.60
N MET A 85 4.59 -6.06 3.75
CA MET A 85 5.33 -5.15 2.87
C MET A 85 4.42 -4.43 1.88
N MET A 86 3.51 -5.15 1.20
CA MET A 86 2.58 -4.56 0.22
C MET A 86 1.62 -3.58 0.89
N GLN A 87 1.11 -3.91 2.09
CA GLN A 87 0.26 -3.00 2.85
C GLN A 87 1.02 -1.75 3.30
N THR A 88 2.26 -1.91 3.80
CA THR A 88 3.12 -0.77 4.17
C THR A 88 3.41 0.13 2.98
N TRP A 89 3.62 -0.45 1.79
CA TRP A 89 3.79 0.30 0.55
C TRP A 89 2.56 1.15 0.21
N LEU A 90 1.36 0.56 0.27
CA LEU A 90 0.12 1.28 0.01
C LEU A 90 -0.09 2.42 1.01
N LYS A 91 0.25 2.22 2.28
CA LYS A 91 0.18 3.29 3.29
C LYS A 91 1.16 4.43 3.01
N ALA A 92 2.40 4.12 2.61
CA ALA A 92 3.36 5.13 2.19
C ALA A 92 2.87 5.91 0.94
N ARG A 93 2.20 5.23 0.00
CA ARG A 93 1.54 5.87 -1.15
C ARG A 93 0.47 6.86 -0.68
N LEU A 94 -0.44 6.44 0.19
CA LEU A 94 -1.48 7.32 0.74
C LEU A 94 -0.89 8.49 1.54
N PHE A 95 0.20 8.24 2.28
CA PHE A 95 0.93 9.28 3.00
C PHE A 95 1.48 10.34 2.03
N SER A 96 2.05 9.92 0.90
CA SER A 96 2.50 10.85 -0.15
C SER A 96 1.36 11.72 -0.69
N TYR A 97 0.15 11.16 -0.82
CA TYR A 97 -1.02 11.87 -1.32
C TYR A 97 -1.55 12.83 -0.27
N ASN A 98 -1.67 12.40 0.99
CA ASN A 98 -2.07 13.24 2.11
C ASN A 98 -1.11 14.42 2.31
N LYS A 99 0.20 14.24 2.11
CA LYS A 99 1.17 15.34 2.16
C LYS A 99 0.99 16.34 1.02
N ALA A 100 0.57 15.89 -0.16
CA ALA A 100 0.33 16.77 -1.31
C ALA A 100 -1.03 17.48 -1.18
N PHE A 101 -2.06 16.76 -0.78
CA PHE A 101 -3.44 17.19 -0.60
C PHE A 101 -4.04 16.43 0.59
N PRO A 102 -4.11 17.06 1.78
CA PRO A 102 -4.56 16.39 2.99
C PRO A 102 -5.95 15.78 2.88
N PHE A 103 -6.14 14.62 3.51
CA PHE A 103 -7.44 13.99 3.64
C PHE A 103 -8.28 14.72 4.71
N ASP A 104 -9.58 14.82 4.44
CA ASP A 104 -10.58 15.43 5.32
C ASP A 104 -11.03 14.48 6.43
#